data_AF-A0A0K0D773-F1
#
_entry.id   AF-A0A0K0D773-F1
#
_cell.length_a   1.000
_cell.length_b   1.000
_cell.length_c   1.000
_cell.angle_alpha   90.00
_cell.angle_beta   90.00
_cell.angle_gamma   90.00
#
_symmetry.space_group_name_H-M   'P 1'
#
loop_
_entity.id
_entity.type
_entity.pdbx_description
1 polymer ?
#
loop_
_entity_poly.entity_id
_entity_poly.type
_entity_poly.pdbx_seq_one_letter_code
_entity_poly.pdbx_strand_id
1 'polypeptide(L)'
;MGLKIDGRLLHHLRFAGDITLITSDISQSVRMFAGFDKVCGRIGLLLNLKKTMFMKNGLVSFAPFTLNGTNISEYLSYVYLGQEINMMNDLAPELSRRKRTAWGAFKSIEDAVKRTKNTQLCAHLFDSTVLRALTYASETWSLPKQDERSLSIIERAVVRTMLGVSRFTQVRDGIRSPDFRQRSKIKDAVLYAKHSKIRWVGQVMRMNENRWTRAVSDWIPPGVILTAGTPPTR
;
A
#
# COMPACT_ATOMS: atom_id res chain seq x y z
N MET A 1 -3.11 18.48 -20.44
CA MET A 1 -4.10 17.80 -19.58
C MET A 1 -3.38 16.95 -18.57
N GLY A 2 -3.00 17.45 -17.39
CA GLY A 2 -2.20 16.68 -16.42
C GLY A 2 -1.85 17.46 -15.16
N LEU A 3 -1.25 16.78 -14.18
CA LEU A 3 -0.76 17.42 -12.96
C LEU A 3 0.60 18.07 -13.21
N LYS A 4 0.75 19.35 -12.88
CA LYS A 4 2.01 20.07 -13.05
C LYS A 4 2.93 19.82 -11.84
N ILE A 5 4.09 19.23 -12.10
CA ILE A 5 5.13 18.87 -11.13
C ILE A 5 6.46 19.41 -11.68
N ASP A 6 7.05 20.38 -10.98
CA ASP A 6 8.32 21.03 -11.36
C ASP A 6 8.40 21.46 -12.83
N GLY A 7 7.33 22.10 -13.31
CA GLY A 7 7.23 22.59 -14.69
C GLY A 7 6.92 21.53 -15.74
N ARG A 8 6.93 20.24 -15.39
CA ARG A 8 6.55 19.11 -16.25
C ARG A 8 5.11 18.67 -15.95
N LEU A 9 4.46 18.01 -16.91
CA LEU A 9 3.10 17.52 -16.74
C LEU A 9 3.09 15.99 -16.61
N LEU A 10 2.66 15.50 -15.46
CA LEU A 10 2.38 14.09 -15.23
C LEU A 10 0.94 13.77 -15.67
N HIS A 11 0.84 12.96 -16.70
CA HIS A 11 -0.43 12.66 -17.38
C HIS A 11 -0.94 11.25 -17.10
N HIS A 12 -0.03 10.29 -16.93
CA HIS A 12 -0.38 8.89 -16.81
C HIS A 12 0.70 8.06 -16.11
N LEU A 13 0.27 6.96 -15.50
CA LEU A 13 1.10 5.87 -15.02
C LEU A 13 0.69 4.59 -15.76
N ARG A 14 1.66 3.76 -16.15
CA ARG A 14 1.42 2.56 -16.95
C ARG A 14 2.22 1.39 -16.39
N PHE A 15 1.55 0.26 -16.18
CA PHE A 15 2.18 -1.00 -15.84
C PHE A 15 1.42 -2.14 -16.50
N ALA A 16 2.04 -2.81 -17.47
CA ALA A 16 1.39 -3.82 -18.31
C ALA A 16 0.03 -3.31 -18.86
N GLY A 17 -1.08 -3.96 -18.49
CA GLY A 17 -2.43 -3.57 -18.88
C GLY A 17 -3.08 -2.50 -17.97
N ASP A 18 -2.49 -2.17 -16.82
CA ASP A 18 -3.04 -1.21 -15.88
C ASP A 18 -2.53 0.20 -16.19
N ILE A 19 -3.48 1.08 -16.55
CA ILE A 19 -3.18 2.47 -16.95
C ILE A 19 -4.00 3.42 -16.09
N THR A 20 -3.32 4.35 -15.44
CA THR A 20 -3.94 5.42 -14.66
C THR A 20 -3.75 6.74 -15.40
N LEU A 21 -4.83 7.49 -15.61
CA LEU A 21 -4.79 8.84 -16.15
C LEU A 21 -4.94 9.85 -15.00
N ILE A 22 -4.17 10.92 -15.04
CA ILE A 22 -4.12 11.94 -13.99
C ILE A 22 -4.41 13.29 -14.61
N THR A 23 -5.44 13.99 -14.11
CA THR A 23 -5.83 15.33 -14.55
C THR A 23 -6.26 16.20 -13.38
N SER A 24 -6.33 17.51 -13.59
CA SER A 24 -6.73 18.50 -12.58
C SER A 24 -8.25 18.62 -12.38
N ASP A 25 -9.03 18.23 -13.39
CA ASP A 25 -10.49 18.34 -13.39
C ASP A 25 -11.12 17.21 -14.22
N ILE A 26 -12.42 16.98 -13.97
CA ILE A 26 -13.21 15.89 -14.58
C ILE A 26 -13.37 16.09 -16.09
N SER A 27 -13.58 17.33 -16.55
CA SER A 27 -13.74 17.60 -17.98
C SER A 27 -12.47 17.25 -18.77
N GLN A 28 -11.29 17.53 -18.21
CA GLN A 28 -10.01 17.07 -18.75
C GLN A 28 -9.89 15.55 -18.70
N SER A 29 -10.32 14.90 -17.61
CA SER A 29 -10.30 13.43 -17.51
C SER A 29 -11.12 12.79 -18.63
N VAL A 30 -12.36 13.26 -18.86
CA VAL A 30 -13.26 12.73 -19.89
C VAL A 30 -12.67 12.93 -21.28
N ARG A 31 -12.13 14.11 -21.60
CA ARG A 31 -11.48 14.36 -22.91
C ARG A 31 -10.26 13.47 -23.12
N MET A 32 -9.43 13.32 -22.09
CA MET A 32 -8.23 12.49 -22.15
C MET A 32 -8.61 11.01 -22.31
N PHE A 33 -9.63 10.55 -21.59
CA PHE A 33 -10.11 9.17 -21.65
C PHE A 33 -10.77 8.85 -23.00
N ALA A 34 -11.57 9.76 -23.56
CA ALA A 34 -12.16 9.60 -24.90
C ALA A 34 -11.09 9.57 -26.01
N GLY A 35 -10.05 10.41 -25.90
CA GLY A 35 -8.91 10.34 -26.80
C GLY A 35 -8.15 9.02 -26.70
N PHE A 36 -7.99 8.51 -25.48
CA PHE A 36 -7.34 7.23 -25.22
C PHE A 36 -8.14 6.04 -25.80
N ASP A 37 -9.46 6.01 -25.58
CA ASP A 37 -10.37 4.99 -26.14
C ASP A 37 -10.30 4.96 -27.67
N LYS A 38 -10.37 6.14 -28.31
CA LYS A 38 -10.24 6.27 -29.77
C LYS A 38 -8.92 5.72 -30.31
N VAL A 39 -7.81 5.97 -29.62
CA VAL A 39 -6.50 5.46 -30.03
C VAL A 39 -6.40 3.95 -29.82
N CYS A 40 -6.92 3.42 -28.71
CA CYS A 40 -6.99 1.98 -28.45
C CYS A 40 -7.77 1.26 -29.55
N GLY A 41 -8.94 1.79 -29.93
CA GLY A 41 -9.76 1.21 -31.00
C GLY A 41 -9.04 1.13 -32.35
N ARG A 42 -8.17 2.10 -32.68
CA ARG A 42 -7.37 2.08 -33.92
C ARG A 42 -6.35 0.95 -33.98
N ILE A 43 -5.88 0.48 -32.83
CA ILE A 43 -4.93 -0.62 -32.71
C ILE A 43 -5.61 -1.95 -32.32
N GLY A 44 -6.94 -2.01 -32.39
CA GLY A 44 -7.71 -3.22 -32.08
C GLY A 44 -7.83 -3.55 -30.59
N LEU A 45 -7.53 -2.59 -29.70
CA LEU A 45 -7.71 -2.75 -28.25
C LEU A 45 -9.03 -2.14 -27.79
N LEU A 46 -9.74 -2.85 -26.92
CA LEU A 46 -10.99 -2.40 -26.31
C LEU A 46 -10.80 -2.15 -24.82
N LEU A 47 -11.30 -1.01 -24.35
CA LEU A 47 -11.31 -0.70 -22.93
C LEU A 47 -12.36 -1.53 -22.20
N ASN A 48 -11.98 -2.15 -21.08
CA ASN A 48 -12.92 -2.84 -20.22
C ASN A 48 -13.62 -1.85 -19.30
N LEU A 49 -14.68 -1.20 -19.79
CA LEU A 49 -15.43 -0.18 -19.04
C LEU A 49 -16.01 -0.69 -17.71
N LYS A 50 -16.21 -2.00 -17.54
CA LYS A 50 -16.65 -2.60 -16.26
C LYS A 50 -15.55 -2.60 -15.20
N LYS A 51 -14.29 -2.64 -15.62
CA LYS A 51 -13.11 -2.57 -14.73
C LYS A 51 -12.53 -1.17 -14.64
N THR A 52 -12.87 -0.29 -15.58
CA THR A 52 -12.50 1.13 -15.52
C THR A 52 -13.28 1.82 -14.42
N MET A 53 -12.57 2.56 -13.59
CA MET A 53 -13.12 3.28 -12.45
C MET A 53 -12.51 4.68 -12.45
N PHE A 54 -13.22 5.64 -11.88
CA PHE A 54 -12.64 6.97 -11.64
C PHE A 54 -12.63 7.27 -10.14
N MET A 55 -11.64 8.05 -9.72
CA MET A 55 -11.51 8.54 -8.35
C MET A 55 -11.24 10.04 -8.43
N LYS A 56 -11.79 10.81 -7.49
CA LYS A 56 -11.52 12.26 -7.37
C LYS A 56 -11.28 12.62 -5.92
N ASN A 57 -10.48 13.66 -5.69
CA ASN A 57 -10.33 14.20 -4.34
C ASN A 57 -11.59 15.01 -3.93
N GLY A 58 -11.72 15.32 -2.65
CA GLY A 58 -12.86 16.07 -2.11
C GLY A 58 -12.95 17.54 -2.56
N LEU A 59 -11.89 18.07 -3.19
CA LEU A 59 -11.84 19.44 -3.71
C LEU A 59 -12.47 19.55 -5.11
N VAL A 60 -12.59 18.42 -5.83
CA VAL A 60 -13.22 18.38 -7.15
C VAL A 60 -14.74 18.31 -6.98
N SER A 61 -15.43 19.28 -7.59
CA SER A 61 -16.89 19.33 -7.64
C SER A 61 -17.49 18.06 -8.22
N PHE A 62 -18.70 17.73 -7.78
CA PHE A 62 -19.44 16.61 -8.35
C PHE A 62 -19.75 16.89 -9.82
N ALA A 63 -19.33 15.98 -10.70
CA ALA A 63 -19.75 15.95 -12.09
C ALA A 63 -19.83 14.49 -12.57
N PRO A 64 -20.81 14.16 -13.43
CA PRO A 64 -20.91 12.82 -13.99
C PRO A 64 -19.70 12.53 -14.88
N PHE A 65 -19.18 11.31 -14.76
CA PHE A 65 -18.09 10.83 -15.61
C PHE A 65 -18.66 9.88 -16.66
N THR A 66 -19.03 10.41 -17.83
CA THR A 66 -19.60 9.61 -18.91
C THR A 66 -18.62 9.47 -20.08
N LEU A 67 -18.46 8.25 -20.59
CA LEU A 67 -17.76 7.95 -21.83
C LEU A 67 -18.71 7.19 -22.78
N ASN A 68 -18.88 7.68 -24.00
CA ASN A 68 -19.72 7.05 -25.04
C ASN A 68 -21.14 6.68 -24.52
N GLY A 69 -21.74 7.56 -23.71
CA GLY A 69 -23.04 7.33 -23.08
C GLY A 69 -23.04 6.36 -21.89
N THR A 70 -21.90 5.74 -21.57
CA THR A 70 -21.74 4.87 -20.40
C THR A 70 -21.23 5.69 -19.21
N ASN A 71 -21.92 5.61 -18.08
CA ASN A 71 -21.46 6.23 -16.83
C ASN A 71 -20.39 5.35 -16.18
N ILE A 72 -19.25 5.95 -15.83
CA ILE A 72 -18.18 5.29 -15.10
C ILE A 72 -18.40 5.57 -13.62
N SER A 73 -18.38 4.53 -12.79
CA SER A 73 -18.62 4.67 -11.36
C SER A 73 -17.47 5.37 -10.65
N GLU A 74 -17.82 6.27 -9.73
CA GLU A 74 -16.89 6.85 -8.77
C GLU A 74 -16.55 5.83 -7.68
N TYR A 75 -15.28 5.73 -7.31
CA TYR A 75 -14.83 4.90 -6.20
C TYR A 75 -14.00 5.70 -5.19
N LEU A 76 -14.17 5.36 -3.92
CA LEU A 76 -13.43 5.96 -2.81
C LEU A 76 -12.05 5.31 -2.59
N SER A 77 -11.93 4.03 -2.92
CA SER A 77 -10.68 3.28 -2.89
C SER A 77 -10.52 2.36 -4.10
N TYR A 78 -9.27 2.05 -4.44
CA TYR A 78 -8.92 1.17 -5.54
C TYR A 78 -7.64 0.39 -5.23
N VAL A 79 -7.53 -0.85 -5.69
CA VAL A 79 -6.31 -1.64 -5.56
C VAL A 79 -5.44 -1.47 -6.79
N TYR A 80 -4.39 -0.65 -6.68
CA TYR A 80 -3.41 -0.45 -7.74
C TYR A 80 -2.11 -1.20 -7.41
N LEU A 81 -1.66 -2.06 -8.33
CA LEU A 81 -0.42 -2.86 -8.18
C LEU A 81 -0.32 -3.63 -6.84
N GLY A 82 -1.47 -4.07 -6.35
CA GLY A 82 -1.60 -4.84 -5.12
C GLY A 82 -1.83 -4.01 -3.86
N GLN A 83 -1.62 -2.69 -3.88
CA GLN A 83 -1.88 -1.79 -2.74
C GLN A 83 -3.22 -1.07 -2.91
N GLU A 84 -4.03 -1.05 -1.86
CA GLU A 84 -5.22 -0.22 -1.82
C GLU A 84 -4.84 1.24 -1.56
N ILE A 85 -5.29 2.10 -2.47
CA ILE A 85 -5.15 3.55 -2.42
C ILE A 85 -6.52 4.19 -2.25
N ASN A 86 -6.58 5.31 -1.52
CA ASN A 86 -7.79 6.11 -1.38
C ASN A 86 -7.45 7.60 -1.31
N MET A 87 -8.45 8.43 -1.53
CA MET A 87 -8.28 9.89 -1.59
C MET A 87 -8.16 10.55 -0.22
N MET A 88 -8.38 9.80 0.87
CA MET A 88 -8.28 10.28 2.25
C MET A 88 -6.92 10.01 2.88
N ASN A 89 -5.98 9.37 2.14
CA ASN A 89 -4.69 8.91 2.65
C ASN A 89 -4.82 8.02 3.90
N ASP A 90 -5.93 7.27 4.00
CA ASP A 90 -6.20 6.36 5.11
C ASP A 90 -5.54 5.00 4.85
N LEU A 91 -4.68 4.54 5.76
CA LEU A 91 -3.99 3.27 5.62
C LEU A 91 -4.82 2.08 6.15
N ALA A 92 -5.90 2.32 6.89
CA ALA A 92 -6.66 1.28 7.57
C ALA A 92 -7.26 0.20 6.62
N PRO A 93 -7.84 0.54 5.46
CA PRO A 93 -8.32 -0.46 4.50
C PRO A 93 -7.19 -1.35 3.98
N GLU A 94 -6.05 -0.76 3.63
CA GLU A 94 -4.87 -1.48 3.16
C GLU A 94 -4.30 -2.41 4.25
N LEU A 95 -4.18 -1.94 5.50
CA LEU A 95 -3.76 -2.81 6.60
C LEU A 95 -4.73 -3.97 6.82
N SER A 96 -6.04 -3.74 6.65
CA SER A 96 -7.04 -4.80 6.78
C SER A 96 -6.88 -5.86 5.69
N ARG A 97 -6.56 -5.45 4.45
CA ARG A 97 -6.20 -6.38 3.37
C ARG A 97 -4.93 -7.16 3.69
N ARG A 98 -3.87 -6.48 4.10
CA ARG A 98 -2.58 -7.10 4.47
C ARG A 98 -2.71 -8.10 5.61
N LYS A 99 -3.53 -7.80 6.63
CA LYS A 99 -3.85 -8.74 7.71
C LYS A 99 -4.47 -10.02 7.18
N ARG A 100 -5.43 -9.91 6.25
CA ARG A 100 -6.07 -11.08 5.64
C ARG A 100 -5.08 -11.89 4.79
N THR A 101 -4.28 -11.22 3.97
CA THR A 101 -3.24 -11.88 3.16
C THR A 101 -2.19 -12.56 4.03
N ALA A 102 -1.73 -11.92 5.10
CA ALA A 102 -0.77 -12.49 6.05
C ALA A 102 -1.34 -13.73 6.77
N TRP A 103 -2.61 -13.68 7.18
CA TRP A 103 -3.29 -14.86 7.74
C TRP A 103 -3.39 -16.00 6.71
N GLY A 104 -3.77 -15.71 5.47
CA GLY A 104 -3.80 -16.70 4.40
C GLY A 104 -2.42 -17.33 4.14
N ALA A 105 -1.36 -16.50 4.12
CA ALA A 105 0.02 -16.95 3.98
C ALA A 105 0.49 -17.78 5.18
N PHE A 106 0.02 -17.49 6.39
CA PHE A 106 0.31 -18.34 7.55
C PHE A 106 -0.39 -19.68 7.44
N LYS A 107 -1.67 -19.69 7.02
CA LYS A 107 -2.45 -20.93 6.85
C LYS A 107 -1.79 -21.90 5.87
N SER A 108 -1.15 -21.41 4.80
CA SER A 108 -0.45 -22.29 3.86
C SER A 108 0.82 -22.95 4.43
N ILE A 109 1.41 -22.40 5.50
CA ILE A 109 2.61 -22.95 6.15
C ILE A 109 2.36 -23.52 7.54
N GLU A 110 1.12 -23.43 8.06
CA GLU A 110 0.80 -23.71 9.45
C GLU A 110 1.17 -25.13 9.86
N ASP A 111 0.87 -26.12 9.02
CA ASP A 111 1.19 -27.53 9.30
C ASP A 111 2.69 -27.79 9.33
N ALA A 112 3.43 -27.19 8.38
CA ALA A 112 4.89 -27.32 8.33
C ALA A 112 5.54 -26.71 9.57
N VAL A 113 5.09 -25.52 9.97
CA VAL A 113 5.55 -24.82 11.18
C VAL A 113 5.24 -25.63 12.43
N LYS A 114 4.04 -26.19 12.57
CA LYS A 114 3.63 -26.97 13.75
C LYS A 114 4.40 -28.27 13.91
N ARG A 115 4.77 -28.92 12.81
CA ARG A 115 5.56 -30.17 12.82
C ARG A 115 7.05 -29.92 13.05
N THR A 116 7.52 -28.72 12.76
CA THR A 116 8.95 -28.38 12.82
C THR A 116 9.35 -27.95 14.23
N LYS A 117 10.27 -28.70 14.85
CA LYS A 117 10.87 -28.32 16.15
C LYS A 117 11.97 -27.25 16.02
N ASN A 118 12.52 -27.06 14.81
CA ASN A 118 13.55 -26.07 14.55
C ASN A 118 12.95 -24.66 14.45
N THR A 119 13.09 -23.89 15.53
CA THR A 119 12.58 -22.52 15.63
C THR A 119 13.16 -21.58 14.57
N GLN A 120 14.42 -21.77 14.17
CA GLN A 120 15.06 -20.91 13.15
C GLN A 120 14.49 -21.17 11.76
N LEU A 121 14.19 -22.42 11.44
CA LEU A 121 13.48 -22.76 10.20
C LEU A 121 12.05 -22.20 10.19
N CYS A 122 11.33 -22.31 11.30
CA CYS A 122 10.00 -21.69 11.44
C CYS A 122 10.05 -20.17 11.26
N ALA A 123 11.05 -19.51 11.86
CA ALA A 123 11.25 -18.07 11.71
C ALA A 123 11.53 -17.69 10.25
N HIS A 124 12.38 -18.46 9.57
CA HIS A 124 12.67 -18.25 8.14
C HIS A 124 11.43 -18.41 7.26
N LEU A 125 10.63 -19.45 7.50
CA LEU A 125 9.35 -19.66 6.79
C LEU A 125 8.41 -18.47 7.03
N PHE A 126 8.24 -18.04 8.28
CA PHE A 126 7.43 -16.86 8.61
C PHE A 126 7.92 -15.59 7.91
N ASP A 127 9.22 -15.30 8.00
CA ASP A 127 9.83 -14.09 7.43
C ASP A 127 9.74 -14.06 5.90
N SER A 128 9.80 -15.22 5.25
CA SER A 128 9.75 -15.35 3.79
C SER A 128 8.31 -15.33 3.23
N THR A 129 7.30 -15.69 4.02
CA THR A 129 5.91 -15.75 3.57
C THR A 129 5.02 -14.71 4.26
N VAL A 130 4.76 -14.87 5.56
CA VAL A 130 3.82 -14.07 6.33
C VAL A 130 4.27 -12.62 6.43
N LEU A 131 5.54 -12.40 6.78
CA LEU A 131 6.09 -11.05 6.90
C LEU A 131 6.06 -10.32 5.56
N ARG A 132 6.40 -11.02 4.46
CA ARG A 132 6.33 -10.46 3.09
C ARG A 132 4.91 -10.10 2.70
N ALA A 133 3.94 -10.97 2.96
CA ALA A 133 2.53 -10.68 2.73
C ALA A 133 2.03 -9.49 3.56
N LEU A 134 2.46 -9.41 4.83
CA LEU A 134 2.03 -8.39 5.76
C LEU A 134 2.61 -7.01 5.44
N THR A 135 3.83 -6.93 4.92
CA THR A 135 4.59 -5.67 4.74
C THR A 135 4.80 -5.29 3.26
N TYR A 136 4.10 -5.93 2.34
CA TYR A 136 4.16 -5.58 0.92
C TYR A 136 3.73 -4.12 0.71
N ALA A 137 4.50 -3.41 -0.13
CA ALA A 137 4.34 -1.98 -0.42
C ALA A 137 4.50 -1.06 0.81
N SER A 138 5.07 -1.55 1.92
CA SER A 138 5.26 -0.75 3.14
C SER A 138 6.18 0.46 2.97
N GLU A 139 6.99 0.48 1.91
CA GLU A 139 7.78 1.65 1.51
C GLU A 139 6.93 2.89 1.17
N THR A 140 5.67 2.72 0.78
CA THR A 140 4.76 3.84 0.46
C THR A 140 3.95 4.31 1.66
N TRP A 141 3.98 3.57 2.78
CA TRP A 141 3.11 3.84 3.91
C TRP A 141 3.58 5.02 4.75
N SER A 142 2.63 5.81 5.20
CA SER A 142 2.80 6.65 6.40
C SER A 142 2.31 5.83 7.58
N LEU A 143 3.16 5.59 8.57
CA LEU A 143 2.87 4.71 9.71
C LEU A 143 2.70 5.51 11.02
N PRO A 144 1.52 6.10 11.27
CA PRO A 144 1.13 6.58 12.59
C PRO A 144 1.23 5.49 13.67
N LYS A 145 1.31 5.92 14.93
CA LYS A 145 1.37 4.99 16.08
C LYS A 145 0.19 4.03 16.16
N GLN A 146 -1.00 4.44 15.71
CA GLN A 146 -2.17 3.57 15.63
C GLN A 146 -1.96 2.41 14.64
N ASP A 147 -1.35 2.69 13.50
CA ASP A 147 -1.08 1.71 12.44
C ASP A 147 0.08 0.79 12.79
N GLU A 148 1.12 1.30 13.46
CA GLU A 148 2.18 0.47 14.06
C GLU A 148 1.60 -0.55 15.05
N ARG A 149 0.66 -0.12 15.90
CA ARG A 149 -0.05 -1.01 16.85
C ARG A 149 -0.88 -2.05 16.11
N SER A 150 -1.59 -1.63 15.06
CA SER A 150 -2.40 -2.49 14.20
C SER A 150 -1.58 -3.62 13.57
N LEU A 151 -0.37 -3.31 13.06
CA LEU A 151 0.61 -4.29 12.55
C LEU A 151 1.16 -5.20 13.65
N SER A 152 1.48 -4.64 14.81
CA SER A 152 2.01 -5.42 15.95
C SER A 152 1.00 -6.42 16.51
N ILE A 153 -0.29 -6.06 16.50
CA ILE A 153 -1.38 -6.94 16.95
C ILE A 153 -1.49 -8.17 16.06
N ILE A 154 -1.46 -7.99 14.73
CA ILE A 154 -1.56 -9.10 13.80
C ILE A 154 -0.33 -10.00 13.84
N GLU A 155 0.88 -9.42 13.83
CA GLU A 155 2.13 -10.17 13.99
C GLU A 155 2.06 -11.05 15.24
N ARG A 156 1.72 -10.46 16.39
CA ARG A 156 1.62 -11.18 17.66
C ARG A 156 0.56 -12.28 17.61
N ALA A 157 -0.58 -12.03 16.97
CA ALA A 157 -1.63 -13.03 16.85
C ALA A 157 -1.17 -14.25 16.05
N VAL A 158 -0.43 -14.04 14.95
CA VAL A 158 0.13 -15.13 14.14
C VAL A 158 1.25 -15.86 14.88
N VAL A 159 2.21 -15.13 15.46
CA VAL A 159 3.34 -15.70 16.22
C VAL A 159 2.86 -16.53 17.40
N ARG A 160 1.83 -16.07 18.10
CA ARG A 160 1.24 -16.81 19.21
C ARG A 160 0.70 -18.18 18.75
N THR A 161 0.03 -18.22 17.60
CA THR A 161 -0.45 -19.47 16.99
C THR A 161 0.73 -20.34 16.53
N MET A 162 1.76 -19.73 15.94
CA MET A 162 3.01 -20.39 15.51
C MET A 162 3.68 -21.13 16.67
N LEU A 163 3.67 -20.53 17.86
CA LEU A 163 4.28 -21.08 19.08
C LEU A 163 3.34 -21.99 19.88
N GLY A 164 2.13 -22.26 19.40
CA GLY A 164 1.15 -23.11 20.10
C GLY A 164 0.63 -22.53 21.41
N VAL A 165 0.73 -21.21 21.63
CA VAL A 165 0.33 -20.56 22.88
C VAL A 165 -1.12 -20.09 22.77
N SER A 166 -2.01 -20.61 23.64
CA SER A 166 -3.39 -20.11 23.70
C SER A 166 -3.44 -18.72 24.37
N ARG A 167 -4.52 -17.96 24.17
CA ARG A 167 -4.72 -16.69 24.92
C ARG A 167 -4.81 -16.91 26.42
N PHE A 168 -5.45 -18.00 26.84
CA PHE A 168 -5.54 -18.38 28.24
C PHE A 168 -4.15 -18.65 28.85
N THR A 169 -3.33 -19.45 28.17
CA THR A 169 -1.94 -19.75 28.56
C THR A 169 -1.12 -18.46 28.64
N GLN A 170 -1.25 -17.57 27.66
CA GLN A 170 -0.53 -16.30 27.65
C GLN A 170 -0.84 -15.45 28.90
N VAL A 171 -2.11 -15.33 29.28
CA VAL A 171 -2.52 -14.54 30.44
C VAL A 171 -2.10 -15.20 31.74
N ARG A 172 -2.36 -16.51 31.89
CA ARG A 172 -2.00 -17.29 33.07
C ARG A 172 -0.50 -17.26 33.34
N ASP A 173 0.31 -17.42 32.31
CA ASP A 173 1.77 -17.49 32.42
C ASP A 173 2.45 -16.12 32.30
N GLY A 174 1.66 -15.04 32.19
CA GLY A 174 2.17 -13.66 32.14
C GLY A 174 3.04 -13.33 30.93
N ILE A 175 2.90 -14.06 29.80
CA ILE A 175 3.78 -13.94 28.63
C ILE A 175 3.53 -12.60 27.91
N ARG A 176 4.58 -11.79 27.81
CA ARG A 176 4.57 -10.45 27.18
C ARG A 176 5.12 -10.50 25.76
N SER A 177 5.01 -9.37 25.05
CA SER A 177 5.50 -9.23 23.67
C SER A 177 6.99 -9.52 23.50
N PRO A 178 7.90 -9.07 24.39
CA PRO A 178 9.32 -9.40 24.29
C PRO A 178 9.59 -10.89 24.35
N ASP A 179 8.84 -11.63 25.17
CA ASP A 179 8.97 -13.09 25.28
C ASP A 179 8.64 -13.78 23.96
N PHE A 180 7.59 -13.34 23.27
CA PHE A 180 7.25 -13.86 21.94
C PHE A 180 8.36 -13.57 20.92
N ARG A 181 8.96 -12.37 20.95
CA ARG A 181 10.07 -12.03 20.05
C ARG A 181 11.29 -12.89 20.32
N GLN A 182 11.66 -13.06 21.58
CA GLN A 182 12.80 -13.88 21.99
C GLN A 182 12.61 -15.36 21.60
N ARG A 183 11.40 -15.90 21.80
CA ARG A 183 11.07 -17.30 21.49
C ARG A 183 10.96 -17.56 19.99
N SER A 184 10.41 -16.63 19.21
CA SER A 184 10.12 -16.84 17.79
C SER A 184 11.30 -16.54 16.86
N LYS A 185 12.23 -15.65 17.25
CA LYS A 185 13.36 -15.19 16.43
C LYS A 185 12.95 -14.58 15.07
N ILE A 186 11.68 -14.22 14.89
CA ILE A 186 11.21 -13.56 13.65
C ILE A 186 11.62 -12.09 13.62
N LYS A 187 11.62 -11.49 12.44
CA LYS A 187 11.81 -10.03 12.30
C LYS A 187 10.55 -9.28 12.75
N ASP A 188 10.76 -8.14 13.39
CA ASP A 188 9.68 -7.22 13.75
C ASP A 188 9.09 -6.56 12.50
N ALA A 189 7.78 -6.72 12.30
CA ALA A 189 7.06 -6.23 11.12
C ALA A 189 7.06 -4.70 11.01
N VAL A 190 6.97 -3.98 12.14
CA VAL A 190 7.00 -2.51 12.15
C VAL A 190 8.38 -2.00 11.79
N LEU A 191 9.42 -2.60 12.37
CA LEU A 191 10.82 -2.28 12.07
C LEU A 191 11.14 -2.61 10.60
N TYR A 192 10.68 -3.76 10.12
CA TYR A 192 10.85 -4.17 8.72
C TYR A 192 10.19 -3.19 7.74
N ALA A 193 8.96 -2.75 8.04
CA ALA A 193 8.25 -1.76 7.23
C ALA A 193 9.01 -0.42 7.19
N LYS A 194 9.47 0.07 8.35
CA LYS A 194 10.29 1.29 8.44
C LYS A 194 11.60 1.18 7.67
N HIS A 195 12.30 0.06 7.81
CA HIS A 195 13.53 -0.20 7.06
C HIS A 195 13.27 -0.30 5.55
N SER A 196 12.15 -0.87 5.13
CA SER A 196 11.76 -0.93 3.72
C SER A 196 11.58 0.47 3.14
N LYS A 197 10.94 1.38 3.88
CA LYS A 197 10.83 2.80 3.51
C LYS A 197 12.18 3.50 3.41
N ILE A 198 13.07 3.34 4.40
CA ILE A 198 14.41 3.95 4.36
C ILE A 198 15.22 3.41 3.17
N ARG A 199 15.17 2.09 2.91
CA ARG A 199 15.84 1.47 1.77
C ARG A 199 15.31 2.04 0.45
N TRP A 200 14.00 2.20 0.33
CA TRP A 200 13.37 2.81 -0.85
C TRP A 200 13.80 4.26 -1.04
N VAL A 201 13.77 5.08 0.01
CA VAL A 201 14.29 6.47 -0.04
C VAL A 201 15.74 6.49 -0.54
N GLY A 202 16.60 5.61 0.01
CA GLY A 202 17.98 5.49 -0.46
C GLY A 202 18.10 5.10 -1.93
N GLN A 203 17.16 4.32 -2.48
CA GLN A 203 17.09 4.05 -3.92
C GLN A 203 16.68 5.29 -4.71
N VAL A 204 15.63 6.01 -4.28
CA VAL A 204 15.14 7.23 -4.93
C VAL A 204 16.23 8.31 -5.00
N MET A 205 16.99 8.51 -3.91
CA MET A 205 18.09 9.49 -3.86
C MET A 205 19.24 9.20 -4.83
N ARG A 206 19.38 7.93 -5.27
CA ARG A 206 20.36 7.52 -6.29
C ARG A 206 19.79 7.55 -7.71
N MET A 207 18.49 7.77 -7.89
CA MET A 207 17.88 7.87 -9.22
C MET A 207 18.20 9.21 -9.87
N ASN A 208 18.27 9.22 -11.20
CA ASN A 208 18.38 10.46 -11.97
C ASN A 208 17.14 11.36 -11.75
N GLU A 209 17.36 12.67 -11.66
CA GLU A 209 16.34 13.72 -11.51
C GLU A 209 15.26 13.68 -12.59
N ASN A 210 15.57 13.13 -13.76
CA ASN A 210 14.59 12.98 -14.84
C ASN A 210 13.50 11.94 -14.59
N ARG A 211 13.59 11.12 -13.53
CA ARG A 211 12.55 10.12 -13.22
C ARG A 211 11.43 10.74 -12.38
N TRP A 212 10.18 10.44 -12.75
CA TRP A 212 8.99 10.86 -11.99
C TRP A 212 9.06 10.47 -10.51
N THR A 213 9.62 9.30 -10.18
CA THR A 213 9.78 8.88 -8.79
C THR A 213 10.56 9.88 -7.94
N ARG A 214 11.63 10.48 -8.49
CA ARG A 214 12.43 11.49 -7.79
C ARG A 214 11.72 12.84 -7.79
N ALA A 215 11.29 13.31 -8.97
CA ALA A 215 10.57 14.58 -9.10
C ALA A 215 9.34 14.67 -8.18
N VAL A 216 8.51 13.63 -8.11
CA VAL A 216 7.31 13.61 -7.24
C VAL A 216 7.68 13.58 -5.75
N SER A 217 8.81 12.96 -5.38
CA SER A 217 9.23 12.86 -3.97
C SER A 217 9.71 14.19 -3.40
N ASP A 218 10.36 15.00 -4.23
CA ASP A 218 10.91 16.31 -3.84
C ASP A 218 9.88 17.45 -4.05
N TRP A 219 8.80 17.17 -4.77
CA TRP A 219 7.79 18.16 -5.15
C TRP A 219 6.92 18.61 -3.96
N ILE A 220 6.78 19.93 -3.82
CA ILE A 220 5.87 20.57 -2.88
C ILE A 220 4.66 21.10 -3.66
N PRO A 221 3.44 20.61 -3.40
CA PRO A 221 2.25 21.09 -4.09
C PRO A 221 2.00 22.58 -3.83
N PRO A 222 1.65 23.37 -4.86
CA PRO A 222 1.30 24.78 -4.68
C PRO A 222 0.16 24.96 -3.66
N GLY A 223 0.31 25.90 -2.73
CA GLY A 223 -0.70 26.19 -1.71
C GLY A 223 -0.66 25.30 -0.46
N VAL A 224 0.28 24.36 -0.35
CA VAL A 224 0.51 23.57 0.85
C VAL A 224 1.61 24.22 1.70
N ILE A 225 1.25 24.68 2.90
CA ILE A 225 2.23 24.99 3.95
C ILE A 225 2.54 23.68 4.65
N LEU A 226 3.76 23.18 4.51
CA LEU A 226 4.22 22.06 5.32
C LEU A 226 4.25 22.50 6.78
N THR A 227 3.38 21.95 7.62
CA THR A 227 3.50 22.10 9.07
C THR A 227 4.82 21.46 9.48
N ALA A 228 5.75 22.28 10.01
CA ALA A 228 7.00 21.78 10.57
C ALA A 228 6.69 20.69 11.60
N GLY A 229 7.24 19.49 11.39
CA GLY A 229 7.02 18.37 12.29
C GLY A 229 7.40 18.77 13.71
N THR A 230 6.50 18.55 14.66
CA THR A 230 6.74 18.84 16.08
C THR A 230 7.99 18.07 16.51
N PRO A 231 9.08 18.74 16.94
CA PRO A 231 10.24 18.03 17.45
C PRO A 231 9.82 17.19 18.65
N PRO A 232 10.43 16.01 18.87
CA PRO A 232 10.12 15.19 20.02
C PRO A 232 10.33 16.02 21.29
N THR A 233 9.29 16.09 22.12
CA THR A 233 9.37 16.71 23.45
C THR A 233 10.50 16.00 24.19
N ARG A 234 11.52 16.77 24.54
CA ARG A 234 12.76 16.30 25.17
C ARG A 234 12.51 15.80 26.58
#